data_AF-A0A925TM73-F1
#
_entry.id   AF-A0A925TM73-F1
#
_cell.length_a   1.000
_cell.length_b   1.000
_cell.length_c   1.000
_cell.angle_alpha   90.00
_cell.angle_beta   90.00
_cell.angle_gamma   90.00
#
_symmetry.space_group_name_H-M   'P 1'
#
loop_
_entity.id
_entity.type
_entity.pdbx_description
1 polymer ?
#
loop_
_entity_poly.entity_id
_entity_poly.type
_entity_poly.pdbx_seq_one_letter_code
_entity_poly.pdbx_strand_id
1 'polypeptide(L)'
;MRPVARIWPWSGWSSHLLFAALVMAVPLALVAWSVFATPGAGWEQTPAATIRGYAGNTLILLAGVGVVTTVAGVATAWFTAACEFAGRRMWCWLLVLPLALPAYVVAFGYGDLLDALIPVVVWLRETWGPDAAR
;
A
#
# COMPACT_ATOMS: atom_id res chain seq x y z
N MET A 1 -37.92 -24.77 -11.33
CA MET A 1 -36.68 -24.05 -11.65
C MET A 1 -37.06 -22.63 -12.09
N ARG A 2 -36.71 -21.59 -11.32
CA ARG A 2 -37.04 -20.19 -11.66
C ARG A 2 -35.95 -19.63 -12.59
N PRO A 3 -36.28 -18.97 -13.71
CA PRO A 3 -35.27 -18.39 -14.59
C PRO A 3 -34.49 -17.30 -13.83
N VAL A 4 -33.16 -17.39 -13.84
CA VAL A 4 -32.28 -16.34 -13.33
C VAL A 4 -32.48 -15.12 -14.23
N ALA A 5 -33.09 -14.07 -13.68
CA ALA A 5 -33.32 -12.83 -14.39
C ALA A 5 -31.97 -12.26 -14.90
N ARG A 6 -31.93 -11.92 -16.19
CA ARG A 6 -30.80 -11.28 -16.87
C ARG A 6 -30.58 -9.89 -16.25
N ILE A 7 -29.65 -9.78 -15.30
CA ILE A 7 -29.36 -8.57 -14.49
C ILE A 7 -28.73 -7.39 -15.26
N TRP A 8 -28.95 -7.26 -16.57
CA TRP A 8 -28.37 -6.16 -17.33
C TRP A 8 -29.41 -5.34 -18.09
N PRO A 9 -30.00 -4.30 -17.44
CA PRO A 9 -30.52 -3.17 -18.17
C PRO A 9 -29.37 -2.18 -18.34
N TRP A 10 -28.90 -1.97 -19.57
CA TRP A 10 -28.17 -0.74 -19.91
C TRP A 10 -29.15 0.41 -19.65
N SER A 11 -29.11 0.97 -18.44
CA SER A 11 -29.94 2.11 -18.06
C SER A 11 -29.26 3.39 -18.51
N GLY A 12 -30.01 4.50 -18.62
CA GLY A 12 -29.42 5.82 -18.89
C GLY A 12 -28.34 6.23 -17.87
N TRP A 13 -28.31 5.62 -16.68
CA TRP A 13 -27.25 5.82 -15.69
C TRP A 13 -25.94 5.14 -16.09
N SER A 14 -26.00 3.99 -16.75
CA SER A 14 -24.82 3.21 -17.15
C SER A 14 -23.87 4.03 -18.03
N SER A 15 -24.38 4.93 -18.88
CA SER A 15 -23.54 5.81 -19.70
C SER A 15 -22.72 6.80 -18.87
N HIS A 16 -23.29 7.35 -17.78
CA HIS A 16 -22.58 8.25 -16.88
C HIS A 16 -21.47 7.54 -16.11
N LEU A 17 -21.70 6.30 -15.68
CA LEU A 17 -20.67 5.47 -15.02
C LEU A 17 -19.55 5.12 -15.98
N LEU A 18 -19.88 4.76 -17.22
CA LEU A 18 -18.90 4.47 -18.25
C LEU A 18 -18.09 5.72 -18.61
N PHE A 19 -18.73 6.87 -18.73
CA PHE A 19 -18.05 8.14 -18.96
C PHE A 19 -17.09 8.49 -17.82
N ALA A 20 -17.54 8.41 -16.56
CA ALA A 20 -16.70 8.66 -15.40
C ALA A 20 -15.51 7.69 -15.33
N ALA A 21 -15.74 6.40 -15.56
CA ALA A 21 -14.68 5.39 -15.61
C ALA A 21 -13.67 5.69 -16.72
N LEU A 22 -14.13 6.13 -17.89
CA LEU A 22 -13.27 6.45 -19.03
C LEU A 22 -12.41 7.68 -18.75
N VAL A 23 -13.00 8.75 -18.17
CA VAL A 23 -12.26 9.95 -17.73
C VAL A 23 -11.19 9.58 -16.70
N MET A 24 -11.51 8.72 -15.72
CA MET A 24 -10.54 8.26 -14.72
C MET A 24 -9.45 7.36 -15.32
N ALA A 25 -9.74 6.65 -16.42
CA ALA A 25 -8.78 5.83 -17.13
C ALA A 25 -7.83 6.64 -18.03
N VAL A 26 -8.18 7.88 -18.42
CA VAL A 26 -7.35 8.74 -19.28
C VAL A 26 -5.89 8.86 -18.81
N PRO A 27 -5.58 9.26 -17.56
CA PRO A 27 -4.18 9.39 -17.13
C PRO A 27 -3.41 8.07 -17.21
N LEU A 28 -4.07 6.95 -16.91
CA LEU A 28 -3.47 5.61 -17.01
C LEU A 28 -3.17 5.26 -18.48
N ALA A 29 -4.10 5.58 -19.39
CA ALA A 29 -3.93 5.39 -20.82
C ALA A 29 -2.81 6.27 -21.38
N LEU A 30 -2.68 7.51 -20.91
CA LEU A 30 -1.58 8.40 -21.29
C LEU A 30 -0.22 7.86 -20.85
N VAL A 31 -0.11 7.34 -19.62
CA VAL A 31 1.12 6.68 -19.14
C VAL A 31 1.41 5.42 -19.95
N ALA A 32 0.41 4.60 -20.26
CA ALA A 32 0.59 3.42 -21.11
C ALA A 32 1.06 3.80 -22.52
N TRP A 33 0.53 4.89 -23.09
CA TRP A 33 0.95 5.41 -24.39
C TRP A 33 2.39 5.92 -24.39
N SER A 34 2.89 6.40 -23.24
CA SER A 34 4.26 6.94 -23.11
C SER A 34 5.35 5.92 -23.43
N VAL A 35 5.04 4.62 -23.43
CA VAL A 35 5.97 3.55 -23.85
C VAL A 35 6.39 3.69 -25.32
N PHE A 36 5.53 4.27 -26.16
CA PHE A 36 5.83 4.52 -27.57
C PHE A 36 6.44 5.90 -27.84
N ALA A 37 6.53 6.76 -26.83
CA ALA A 37 7.12 8.09 -26.95
C ALA A 37 8.66 8.01 -26.87
N THR A 38 9.35 9.00 -27.46
CA THR A 38 10.80 9.09 -27.35
C THR A 38 11.20 9.41 -25.90
N PRO A 39 12.19 8.69 -25.32
CA PRO A 39 12.65 8.95 -23.97
C PRO A 39 13.12 10.41 -23.82
N GLY A 40 12.62 11.11 -22.81
CA GLY A 40 13.08 12.46 -22.48
C GLY A 40 14.46 12.46 -21.81
N ALA A 41 15.09 13.63 -21.68
CA ALA A 41 16.45 13.79 -21.10
C ALA A 41 16.66 13.13 -19.72
N GLY A 42 15.60 12.96 -18.91
CA GLY A 42 15.67 12.25 -17.63
C GLY A 42 15.87 10.73 -17.76
N TRP A 43 15.38 10.11 -18.84
CA TRP A 43 15.57 8.68 -19.11
C TRP A 43 16.99 8.36 -19.54
N GLU A 44 17.65 9.28 -20.25
CA GLU A 44 19.05 9.11 -20.69
C GLU A 44 20.02 9.05 -19.50
N GLN A 45 19.71 9.74 -18.41
CA GLN A 45 20.53 9.80 -17.20
C GLN A 45 20.17 8.71 -16.18
N THR A 46 19.08 7.97 -16.39
CA THR A 46 18.61 6.94 -15.45
C THR A 46 19.16 5.57 -15.84
N PRO A 47 20.09 4.98 -15.08
CA PRO A 47 20.63 3.67 -15.40
C PRO A 47 19.53 2.60 -15.30
N ALA A 48 19.48 1.68 -16.27
CA ALA A 48 18.53 0.56 -16.25
C ALA A 48 18.67 -0.32 -14.99
N ALA A 49 19.87 -0.35 -14.38
CA ALA A 49 20.13 -1.05 -13.13
C ALA A 49 19.31 -0.47 -11.95
N THR A 50 19.11 0.84 -11.91
CA THR A 50 18.35 1.53 -10.85
C THR A 50 16.87 1.16 -10.89
N ILE A 51 16.27 1.17 -12.09
CA ILE A 51 14.87 0.76 -12.29
C ILE A 51 14.66 -0.70 -11.88
N ARG A 52 15.59 -1.59 -12.27
CA ARG A 52 15.56 -3.00 -11.87
C ARG A 52 15.69 -3.17 -10.36
N GLY A 53 16.54 -2.37 -9.71
CA GLY A 53 16.68 -2.31 -8.26
C GLY A 53 15.37 -1.92 -7.57
N TYR A 54 14.71 -0.86 -8.03
CA TYR A 54 13.42 -0.44 -7.49
C TYR A 54 12.32 -1.49 -7.69
N ALA A 55 12.27 -2.13 -8.86
CA ALA A 55 11.33 -3.22 -9.11
C ALA A 55 11.56 -4.40 -8.16
N GLY A 56 12.81 -4.81 -7.98
CA GLY A 56 13.19 -5.88 -7.06
C GLY A 56 12.82 -5.57 -5.60
N ASN A 57 13.21 -4.40 -5.11
CA ASN A 57 12.86 -3.96 -3.74
C ASN A 57 11.35 -3.90 -3.55
N THR A 58 10.61 -3.38 -4.53
CA THR A 58 9.14 -3.31 -4.45
C THR A 58 8.53 -4.70 -4.33
N LEU A 59 8.99 -5.67 -5.12
CA LEU A 59 8.49 -7.05 -5.04
C LEU A 59 8.78 -7.70 -3.69
N ILE A 60 9.99 -7.51 -3.16
CA ILE A 60 10.39 -8.03 -1.85
C ILE A 60 9.53 -7.40 -0.75
N LEU A 61 9.33 -6.09 -0.79
CA LEU A 61 8.49 -5.37 0.16
C LEU A 61 7.03 -5.82 0.08
N LEU A 62 6.47 -5.96 -1.12
CA LEU A 62 5.10 -6.46 -1.33
C LEU A 62 4.93 -7.86 -0.74
N ALA A 63 5.88 -8.77 -0.99
CA ALA A 63 5.84 -10.11 -0.43
C ALA A 63 5.95 -10.10 1.10
N GLY A 64 6.91 -9.38 1.66
CA GLY A 64 7.12 -9.27 3.11
C GLY A 64 5.91 -8.67 3.83
N VAL A 65 5.44 -7.51 3.37
CA VAL A 65 4.25 -6.84 3.92
C VAL A 65 3.00 -7.72 3.73
N GLY A 66 2.83 -8.36 2.57
CA GLY A 66 1.70 -9.25 2.32
C GLY A 66 1.64 -10.41 3.30
N VAL A 67 2.77 -11.05 3.60
CA VAL A 67 2.83 -12.14 4.59
C VAL A 67 2.51 -11.62 5.99
N VAL A 68 3.17 -10.55 6.44
CA VAL A 68 2.99 -10.00 7.80
C VAL A 68 1.56 -9.52 8.02
N THR A 69 0.99 -8.79 7.05
CA THR A 69 -0.39 -8.28 7.14
C THR A 69 -1.42 -9.40 7.07
N THR A 70 -1.19 -10.45 6.29
CA THR A 70 -2.09 -11.62 6.26
C THR A 70 -2.09 -12.32 7.60
N VAL A 71 -0.92 -12.62 8.17
CA VAL A 71 -0.82 -13.30 9.47
C VAL A 71 -1.45 -12.46 10.58
N ALA A 72 -1.07 -11.18 10.69
CA ALA A 72 -1.61 -10.29 11.72
C ALA A 72 -3.11 -10.01 11.52
N GLY A 73 -3.54 -9.79 10.28
CA GLY A 73 -4.93 -9.52 9.93
C GLY A 73 -5.83 -10.73 10.20
N VAL A 74 -5.43 -11.94 9.78
CA VAL A 74 -6.19 -13.17 10.05
C VAL A 74 -6.23 -13.47 11.55
N ALA A 75 -5.11 -13.31 12.27
CA ALA A 75 -5.08 -13.53 13.71
C ALA A 75 -6.03 -12.57 14.44
N THR A 76 -5.94 -11.26 14.16
CA THR A 76 -6.82 -10.25 14.79
C THR A 76 -8.29 -10.40 14.40
N ALA A 77 -8.58 -10.79 13.15
CA ALA A 77 -9.93 -11.10 12.70
C ALA A 77 -10.49 -12.33 13.44
N TRP A 78 -9.69 -13.38 13.60
CA TRP A 78 -10.10 -14.57 14.34
C TRP A 78 -10.38 -14.25 15.81
N PHE A 79 -9.48 -13.51 16.48
CA PHE A 79 -9.67 -13.12 17.88
C PHE A 79 -10.95 -12.31 18.09
N THR A 80 -11.25 -11.37 17.19
CA THR A 80 -12.45 -10.51 17.32
C THR A 80 -13.75 -11.17 16.85
N ALA A 81 -13.67 -12.26 16.08
CA ALA A 81 -14.84 -13.01 15.61
C ALA A 81 -15.18 -14.22 16.49
N ALA A 82 -14.17 -14.97 16.94
CA ALA A 82 -14.35 -16.25 17.63
C ALA A 82 -14.30 -16.14 19.17
N CYS A 83 -13.74 -15.06 19.73
CA CYS A 83 -13.64 -14.87 21.18
C CYS A 83 -14.53 -13.72 21.66
N GLU A 84 -15.27 -13.94 22.74
CA GLU A 84 -15.99 -12.89 23.46
C GLU A 84 -15.17 -12.44 24.68
N PHE A 85 -14.69 -11.20 24.65
CA PHE A 85 -13.92 -10.60 25.74
C PHE A 85 -14.39 -9.18 26.06
N ALA A 86 -14.26 -8.79 27.33
CA ALA A 86 -14.58 -7.44 27.77
C ALA A 86 -13.64 -6.44 27.06
N GLY A 87 -14.20 -5.53 26.26
CA GLY A 87 -13.44 -4.56 25.46
C GLY A 87 -13.34 -4.85 23.96
N ARG A 88 -13.98 -5.91 23.44
CA ARG A 88 -14.03 -6.23 22.00
C ARG A 88 -14.39 -5.03 21.11
N ARG A 89 -15.37 -4.22 21.52
CA ARG A 89 -15.80 -3.03 20.77
C ARG A 89 -14.66 -2.02 20.60
N MET A 90 -13.81 -1.82 21.60
CA MET A 90 -12.67 -0.92 21.53
C MET A 90 -11.64 -1.43 20.50
N TRP A 91 -11.33 -2.73 20.52
CA TRP A 91 -10.39 -3.33 19.56
C TRP A 91 -10.89 -3.25 18.12
N CYS A 92 -12.19 -3.48 17.87
CA CYS A 92 -12.75 -3.30 16.53
C CYS A 92 -12.57 -1.86 16.02
N TRP A 93 -12.68 -0.86 16.89
CA TRP A 93 -12.42 0.55 16.53
C TRP A 93 -10.94 0.84 16.31
N LEU A 94 -10.06 0.34 17.18
CA LEU A 94 -8.61 0.52 17.06
C LEU A 94 -8.03 -0.10 15.78
N LEU A 95 -8.58 -1.24 15.33
CA LEU A 95 -8.15 -1.87 14.08
C LEU A 95 -8.49 -1.03 12.84
N VAL A 96 -9.50 -0.16 12.92
CA VAL A 96 -9.88 0.75 11.83
C VAL A 96 -9.11 2.07 11.90
N LEU A 97 -8.66 2.47 13.09
CA LEU A 97 -7.90 3.70 13.33
C LEU A 97 -6.72 3.94 12.36
N PRO A 98 -5.83 2.96 12.06
CA PRO A 98 -4.73 3.18 11.13
C PRO A 98 -5.19 3.53 9.72
N LEU A 99 -6.41 3.14 9.33
CA LEU A 99 -6.98 3.46 8.01
C LEU A 99 -7.39 4.93 7.88
N ALA A 100 -7.59 5.63 9.01
CA ALA A 100 -7.89 7.05 9.06
C ALA A 100 -6.64 7.94 9.02
N LEU A 101 -5.47 7.37 9.32
CA LEU A 101 -4.21 8.10 9.32
C LEU A 101 -3.67 8.21 7.89
N PRO A 102 -3.21 9.40 7.44
CA PRO A 102 -2.50 9.52 6.18
C PRO A 102 -1.23 8.66 6.20
N ALA A 103 -1.01 7.88 5.14
CA ALA A 103 0.13 6.96 5.06
C ALA A 103 1.49 7.63 5.30
N TYR A 104 1.64 8.88 4.83
CA TYR A 104 2.83 9.69 5.06
C TYR A 104 3.09 9.90 6.56
N VAL A 105 2.08 10.31 7.34
CA VAL A 105 2.23 10.59 8.79
C VAL A 105 2.71 9.34 9.52
N VAL A 106 2.15 8.19 9.17
CA VAL A 106 2.51 6.90 9.75
C VAL A 106 3.94 6.51 9.39
N ALA A 107 4.36 6.72 8.14
CA ALA A 107 5.71 6.41 7.68
C ALA A 107 6.79 7.21 8.42
N PHE A 108 6.62 8.53 8.53
CA PHE A 108 7.58 9.37 9.26
C PHE A 108 7.53 9.12 10.77
N GLY A 109 6.33 8.98 11.33
CA GLY A 109 6.16 8.68 12.75
C GLY A 109 6.82 7.37 13.17
N TYR A 110 6.68 6.30 12.38
CA TYR A 110 7.38 5.05 12.66
C TYR A 110 8.87 5.13 12.38
N GLY A 111 9.30 5.85 11.34
CA GLY A 111 10.72 6.07 11.07
C GLY A 111 11.42 6.69 12.29
N ASP A 112 10.88 7.80 12.80
CA ASP A 112 11.43 8.50 13.96
C ASP A 112 11.38 7.65 15.23
N LEU A 113 10.29 6.92 15.45
CA LEU A 113 10.12 6.05 16.60
C LEU A 113 11.13 4.89 16.59
N LEU A 114 11.32 4.25 15.45
CA LEU A 114 12.25 3.12 15.30
C LEU A 114 13.69 3.59 15.44
N ASP A 115 14.04 4.75 14.87
CA ASP A 115 15.35 5.36 15.04
C ASP A 115 15.70 5.68 16.50
N ALA A 116 14.69 6.07 17.28
CA ALA A 116 14.87 6.39 18.70
C ALA A 116 14.83 5.15 19.62
N LEU A 117 14.07 4.11 19.26
CA LEU A 117 13.78 3.00 20.17
C LEU A 117 14.55 1.71 19.86
N ILE A 118 15.08 1.49 18.65
CA ILE A 118 15.80 0.26 18.34
C ILE A 118 17.19 0.29 19.00
N PRO A 119 17.47 -0.56 20.01
CA PRO A 119 18.74 -0.51 20.74
C PRO A 119 19.95 -0.80 19.85
N VAL A 120 19.77 -1.64 18.83
CA VAL A 120 20.79 -1.93 17.81
C VAL A 120 21.16 -0.67 17.01
N VAL A 121 20.17 0.13 16.59
CA VAL A 121 20.40 1.36 15.82
C VAL A 121 21.12 2.38 16.68
N VAL A 122 20.68 2.54 17.94
CA VAL A 122 21.33 3.42 18.92
C VAL A 122 22.78 2.98 19.17
N TRP A 123 23.01 1.70 19.44
CA TRP A 123 24.35 1.15 19.67
C TRP A 123 25.29 1.34 18.47
N LEU A 124 24.78 1.12 17.24
CA LEU A 124 25.56 1.38 16.02
C LEU A 124 25.94 2.85 15.90
N ARG A 125 25.01 3.77 16.19
CA ARG A 125 25.27 5.22 16.13
C ARG A 125 26.27 5.68 17.19
N GLU A 126 26.18 5.15 18.41
CA GLU A 126 27.11 5.46 19.49
C GLU A 126 28.53 4.93 19.21
N THR A 127 28.63 3.77 18.56
CA THR A 127 29.93 3.10 18.32
C THR A 127 30.62 3.60 17.04
N TRP A 128 29.86 3.85 15.97
CA TRP A 128 30.40 4.11 14.63
C TRP A 128 30.05 5.50 14.09
N GLY A 129 29.35 6.31 14.88
CA GLY A 129 28.92 7.66 14.52
C GLY A 129 27.50 7.72 13.93
N PRO A 130 26.91 8.91 13.84
CA PRO A 130 25.49 9.10 13.53
C PRO A 130 25.07 8.57 12.14
N ASP A 131 26.01 8.41 11.21
CA ASP A 131 25.75 7.90 9.85
C ASP A 131 25.78 6.36 9.74
N ALA A 132 26.19 5.64 10.80
CA ALA A 132 26.40 4.20 10.74
C ALA A 132 25.13 3.36 10.60
N ALA A 133 23.95 3.97 10.79
CA ALA A 133 22.65 3.31 10.71
C ALA A 133 21.67 4.06 9.79
N ARG A 134 22.19 4.80 8.79
CA ARG A 134 21.41 5.42 7.71
C ARG A 134 21.30 4.52 6.50
#